data_AF-A0A558D6W4-F1
#
_entry.id   AF-A0A558D6W4-F1
#
_cell.length_a   1.000
_cell.length_b   1.000
_cell.length_c   1.000
_cell.angle_alpha   90.00
_cell.angle_beta   90.00
_cell.angle_gamma   90.00
#
_symmetry.space_group_name_H-M   'P 1'
#
loop_
_entity.id
_entity.type
_entity.pdbx_description
1 polymer ?
#
loop_
_entity_poly.entity_id
_entity_poly.type
_entity_poly.pdbx_seq_one_letter_code
_entity_poly.pdbx_strand_id
1 'polypeptide(L)'
;MERTAGQPLSVTFRHARVVDTQQAGAPPVVDRPPLSEDEIPQVLRYLERQPAVLVGSGFGPDIFTGGAEADVPESYHTDGTWIWHAAVSHYLRKYGTPPEPAFVEHMRQRGFHPPYVDKLVRRTAAADLLGRPRPPAEARDIGPTSADVAAALETQPDPKLEDPAVLVVLAQRLGEQGVWPEAYRIAARGDCAWCLNATEQGWEVAWHENGDPVEPRYFERAEDAAQYLLGTLLLHPARITAGHRTPLETAAELADWPIQPTEGEPPLTLLRNKRIVRLGAGTVVVRFGGDGGNLVHHDETRFPSTSLPLERERNERNFRLCRPLSVILGIAVPWAGLPGGAVSYVLPKAIKEHVADGSLEPLVG
;
A
#
# COMPACT_ATOMS: atom_id res chain seq x y z
N MET A 1 -13.08 24.66 -1.98
CA MET A 1 -12.02 24.82 -3.00
C MET A 1 -12.33 23.84 -4.10
N GLU A 2 -12.84 24.28 -5.22
CA GLU A 2 -13.14 23.40 -6.36
C GLU A 2 -11.82 23.06 -7.08
N ARG A 3 -11.64 21.78 -7.42
CA ARG A 3 -10.47 21.27 -8.13
C ARG A 3 -10.95 20.67 -9.45
N THR A 4 -10.46 21.21 -10.57
CA THR A 4 -10.79 20.71 -11.92
C THR A 4 -9.50 20.36 -12.66
N ALA A 5 -9.46 19.17 -13.26
CA ALA A 5 -8.26 18.69 -13.96
C ALA A 5 -7.87 19.64 -15.09
N GLY A 6 -6.58 19.96 -15.17
CA GLY A 6 -6.04 20.89 -16.18
C GLY A 6 -6.28 22.37 -15.87
N GLN A 7 -7.01 22.72 -14.80
CA GLN A 7 -7.20 24.11 -14.37
C GLN A 7 -6.40 24.44 -13.10
N PRO A 8 -5.89 25.68 -12.95
CA PRO A 8 -5.28 26.10 -11.70
C PRO A 8 -6.26 26.12 -10.53
N LEU A 9 -5.75 25.95 -9.30
CA LEU A 9 -6.56 26.07 -8.09
C LEU A 9 -7.15 27.48 -7.95
N SER A 10 -8.48 27.52 -7.77
CA SER A 10 -9.19 28.73 -7.36
C SER A 10 -9.08 28.90 -5.85
N VAL A 11 -7.99 29.55 -5.43
CA VAL A 11 -7.71 29.91 -4.03
C VAL A 11 -7.16 31.34 -3.95
N THR A 12 -7.51 32.03 -2.87
CA THR A 12 -6.99 33.37 -2.54
C THR A 12 -6.26 33.30 -1.22
N PHE A 13 -4.96 33.56 -1.23
CA PHE A 13 -4.15 33.60 -0.01
C PHE A 13 -4.18 34.98 0.63
N ARG A 14 -4.19 35.01 1.96
CA ARG A 14 -3.94 36.22 2.76
C ARG A 14 -2.47 36.28 3.12
N HIS A 15 -1.85 37.45 3.02
CA HIS A 15 -0.44 37.61 3.40
C HIS A 15 -0.35 38.21 4.80
N ALA A 16 0.31 37.50 5.71
CA ALA A 16 0.53 37.98 7.07
C ALA A 16 1.57 39.10 7.05
N ARG A 17 1.22 40.25 7.62
CA ARG A 17 2.12 41.39 7.70
C ARG A 17 3.17 41.18 8.80
N VAL A 18 4.45 41.29 8.42
CA VAL A 18 5.57 41.20 9.38
C VAL A 18 5.51 42.35 10.38
N VAL A 19 5.31 43.58 9.88
CA VAL A 19 5.13 44.82 10.67
C VAL A 19 3.93 45.61 10.13
N ASP A 20 3.40 46.57 10.90
CA ASP A 20 2.22 47.32 10.47
C ASP A 20 2.55 48.47 9.52
N THR A 21 3.72 49.09 9.70
CA THR A 21 4.23 50.12 8.80
C THR A 21 5.75 50.04 8.73
N GLN A 22 6.29 50.10 7.51
CA GLN A 22 7.72 50.14 7.21
C GLN A 22 8.00 51.33 6.28
N GLN A 23 8.82 52.28 6.73
CA GLN A 23 9.31 53.40 5.91
C GLN A 23 10.83 53.32 5.78
N ALA A 24 11.36 53.69 4.60
CA ALA A 24 12.80 53.67 4.36
C ALA A 24 13.52 54.63 5.32
N GLY A 25 14.43 54.11 6.14
CA GLY A 25 15.21 54.88 7.10
C GLY A 25 14.54 55.17 8.44
N ALA A 26 13.32 54.68 8.69
CA ALA A 26 12.64 54.78 9.98
C ALA A 26 12.50 53.40 10.66
N PRO A 27 12.42 53.33 12.00
CA PRO A 27 12.18 52.08 12.71
C PRO A 27 10.86 51.42 12.29
N PRO A 28 10.79 50.08 12.22
CA PRO A 28 9.54 49.35 11.99
C PRO A 28 8.51 49.67 13.07
N VAL A 29 7.26 49.89 12.67
CA VAL A 29 6.16 50.13 13.61
C VAL A 29 5.31 48.86 13.75
N VAL A 30 5.10 48.44 14.99
CA VAL A 30 4.19 47.35 15.36
C VAL A 30 3.28 47.84 16.48
N ASP A 31 2.01 48.03 16.15
CA ASP A 31 0.97 48.48 17.10
C ASP A 31 -0.10 47.38 17.19
N ARG A 32 0.21 46.38 18.01
CA ARG A 32 -0.56 45.13 18.11
C ARG A 32 -0.66 44.71 19.58
N PRO A 33 -1.79 44.11 19.99
CA PRO A 33 -1.92 43.57 21.34
C PRO A 33 -0.85 42.49 21.58
N PRO A 34 -0.20 42.48 22.77
CA PRO A 34 0.77 41.44 23.10
C PRO A 34 0.07 40.08 23.19
N LEU A 35 0.82 39.03 22.87
CA LEU A 35 0.39 37.66 23.14
C LEU A 35 0.61 37.33 24.61
N SER A 36 -0.25 36.48 25.17
CA SER A 36 0.00 35.93 26.51
C SER A 36 1.20 34.98 26.50
N GLU A 37 1.87 34.83 27.65
CA GLU A 37 3.05 33.95 27.78
C GLU A 37 2.74 32.49 27.39
N ASP A 38 1.51 32.03 27.66
CA ASP A 38 1.05 30.68 27.30
C ASP A 38 0.76 30.50 25.80
N GLU A 39 0.43 31.58 25.08
CA GLU A 39 0.15 31.54 23.65
C GLU A 39 1.41 31.56 22.80
N ILE A 40 2.48 32.24 23.25
CA ILE A 40 3.72 32.41 22.48
C ILE A 40 4.29 31.06 21.99
N PRO A 41 4.47 30.02 22.84
CA PRO A 41 4.98 28.73 22.38
C PRO A 41 4.05 28.05 21.35
N GLN A 42 2.74 28.22 21.47
CA GLN A 42 1.76 27.61 20.58
C GLN A 42 1.77 28.28 19.20
N VAL A 43 1.87 29.61 19.16
CA VAL A 43 2.00 30.41 17.94
C VAL A 43 3.32 30.11 17.22
N LEU A 44 4.45 30.07 17.94
CA LEU A 44 5.74 29.68 17.37
C LEU A 44 5.67 28.28 16.75
N ARG A 45 5.11 27.31 17.47
CA ARG A 45 4.92 25.95 16.95
C ARG A 45 4.05 25.91 15.70
N TYR A 46 2.98 26.72 15.64
CA TYR A 46 2.13 26.81 14.44
C TYR A 46 2.91 27.34 13.24
N LEU A 47 3.64 28.44 13.42
CA LEU A 47 4.39 29.13 12.37
C LEU A 47 5.53 28.27 11.78
N GLU A 48 6.15 27.43 12.61
CA GLU A 48 7.37 26.68 12.24
C GLU A 48 7.10 25.26 11.79
N ARG A 49 5.92 24.71 12.10
CA ARG A 49 5.56 23.32 11.75
C ARG A 49 5.25 23.15 10.27
N GLN A 50 4.83 24.19 9.57
CA GLN A 50 4.52 24.11 8.15
C GLN A 50 5.79 24.09 7.30
N PRO A 51 5.92 23.13 6.34
CA PRO A 51 7.03 23.15 5.40
C PRO A 51 7.10 24.47 4.62
N ALA A 52 8.31 24.95 4.37
CA ALA A 52 8.51 26.11 3.52
C ALA A 52 8.01 25.82 2.09
N VAL A 53 7.25 26.76 1.52
CA VAL A 53 6.79 26.71 0.12
C VAL A 53 7.76 27.40 -0.83
N LEU A 54 8.56 28.32 -0.31
CA LEU A 54 9.64 28.98 -1.01
C LEU A 54 10.79 29.17 -0.03
N VAL A 55 11.99 28.79 -0.44
CA VAL A 55 13.22 28.98 0.32
C VAL A 55 14.16 29.83 -0.54
N GLY A 56 14.46 31.02 -0.05
CA GLY A 56 15.47 31.93 -0.61
C GLY A 56 16.88 31.48 -0.25
N SER A 57 17.86 32.14 -0.85
CA SER A 57 19.28 31.87 -0.60
C SER A 57 19.74 32.54 0.70
N GLY A 58 19.81 31.78 1.79
CA GLY A 58 20.42 32.22 3.04
C GLY A 58 19.51 33.04 3.94
N PHE A 59 20.12 33.96 4.69
CA PHE A 59 19.44 34.85 5.64
C PHE A 59 19.33 36.26 5.07
N GLY A 60 18.17 36.88 5.28
CA GLY A 60 17.86 38.26 4.95
C GLY A 60 18.18 39.21 6.10
N PRO A 61 18.15 40.52 5.82
CA PRO A 61 18.45 41.56 6.82
C PRO A 61 17.37 41.65 7.91
N ASP A 62 17.80 41.85 9.15
CA ASP A 62 16.91 42.17 10.26
C ASP A 62 16.49 43.64 10.22
N ILE A 63 15.20 43.89 9.92
CA ILE A 63 14.65 45.24 9.80
C ILE A 63 14.65 46.01 11.13
N PHE A 64 14.67 45.33 12.28
CA PHE A 64 14.71 45.98 13.60
C PHE A 64 16.11 46.50 13.95
N THR A 65 17.16 45.97 13.31
CA THR A 65 18.55 46.45 13.46
C THR A 65 18.95 47.44 12.36
N GLY A 66 18.00 47.86 11.51
CA GLY A 66 18.30 48.65 10.31
C GLY A 66 19.09 47.87 9.26
N GLY A 67 19.06 46.53 9.31
CA GLY A 67 19.78 45.64 8.40
C GLY A 67 21.25 45.39 8.76
N ALA A 68 21.67 45.74 9.98
CA ALA A 68 23.03 45.47 10.45
C ALA A 68 23.29 43.97 10.69
N GLU A 69 22.25 43.23 11.10
CA GLU A 69 22.26 41.78 11.23
C GLU A 69 21.53 41.12 10.04
N ALA A 70 22.02 39.96 9.61
CA ALA A 70 21.42 39.16 8.54
C ALA A 70 21.20 37.72 9.02
N ASP A 71 20.25 37.54 9.93
CA ASP A 71 19.91 36.27 10.60
C ASP A 71 18.44 35.85 10.40
N VAL A 72 17.69 36.59 9.58
CA VAL A 72 16.27 36.32 9.30
C VAL A 72 16.16 35.25 8.20
N PRO A 73 15.58 34.07 8.45
CA PRO A 73 15.47 33.06 7.39
C PRO A 73 14.64 33.58 6.21
N GLU A 74 15.18 33.49 5.00
CA GLU A 74 14.45 33.84 3.77
C GLU A 74 13.58 32.64 3.36
N SER A 75 12.47 32.42 4.06
CA SER A 75 11.52 31.38 3.69
C SER A 75 10.08 31.82 3.89
N TYR A 76 9.22 31.32 3.01
CA TYR A 76 7.78 31.52 3.11
C TYR A 76 7.08 30.21 3.43
N HIS A 77 6.02 30.32 4.22
CA HIS A 77 5.22 29.20 4.70
C HIS A 77 3.75 29.48 4.41
N THR A 78 2.93 28.43 4.42
CA THR A 78 1.48 28.56 4.28
C THR A 78 0.74 27.48 5.06
N ASP A 79 -0.47 27.80 5.51
CA ASP A 79 -1.46 26.86 6.05
C ASP A 79 -2.61 26.60 5.06
N GLY A 80 -2.46 27.07 3.82
CA GLY A 80 -3.48 26.99 2.76
C GLY A 80 -4.47 28.16 2.75
N THR A 81 -4.49 29.02 3.77
CA THR A 81 -5.28 30.26 3.81
C THR A 81 -4.38 31.49 3.93
N TRP A 82 -3.39 31.43 4.81
CA TRP A 82 -2.38 32.47 5.00
C TRP A 82 -1.04 32.07 4.41
N ILE A 83 -0.29 33.06 3.93
CA ILE A 83 1.12 32.98 3.60
C ILE A 83 1.86 33.92 4.55
N TRP A 84 2.96 33.46 5.15
CA TRP A 84 3.80 34.29 6.02
C TRP A 84 5.27 34.07 5.73
N HIS A 85 6.07 35.11 5.97
CA HIS A 85 7.52 35.02 5.96
C HIS A 85 8.04 34.45 7.29
N ALA A 86 9.16 33.74 7.29
CA ALA A 86 9.79 33.22 8.50
C ALA A 86 10.26 34.32 9.47
N ALA A 87 10.37 35.57 8.99
CA ALA A 87 10.51 36.75 9.86
C ALA A 87 9.45 36.81 10.97
N VAL A 88 8.22 36.34 10.73
CA VAL A 88 7.14 36.41 11.73
C VAL A 88 7.46 35.56 12.97
N SER A 89 7.94 34.33 12.80
CA SER A 89 8.36 33.49 13.93
C SER A 89 9.70 33.93 14.50
N HIS A 90 10.63 34.38 13.64
CA HIS A 90 11.93 34.89 14.07
C HIS A 90 11.77 36.12 14.99
N TYR A 91 10.98 37.12 14.61
CA TYR A 91 10.78 38.32 15.42
C TYR A 91 9.91 38.10 16.66
N LEU A 92 8.93 37.20 16.60
CA LEU A 92 8.21 36.78 17.80
C LEU A 92 9.17 36.17 18.84
N ARG A 93 10.12 35.34 18.40
CA ARG A 93 11.14 34.75 19.27
C ARG A 93 12.16 35.76 19.78
N LYS A 94 12.70 36.59 18.90
CA LYS A 94 13.84 37.48 19.19
C LYS A 94 13.41 38.74 19.96
N TYR A 95 12.28 39.32 19.58
CA TYR A 95 11.83 40.62 20.08
C TYR A 95 10.48 40.59 20.80
N GLY A 96 9.82 39.43 20.85
CA GLY A 96 8.44 39.33 21.37
C GLY A 96 7.41 39.99 20.47
N THR A 97 7.75 40.27 19.20
CA THR A 97 6.88 40.99 18.26
C THR A 97 5.65 40.15 17.92
N PRO A 98 4.42 40.59 18.29
CA PRO A 98 3.21 39.82 18.02
C PRO A 98 2.91 39.75 16.50
N PRO A 99 2.51 38.58 15.96
CA PRO A 99 2.01 38.46 14.60
C PRO A 99 0.72 39.26 14.38
N GLU A 100 0.33 39.43 13.13
CA GLU A 100 -0.89 40.16 12.76
C GLU A 100 -2.14 39.59 13.50
N PRO A 101 -2.98 40.44 14.15
CA PRO A 101 -4.06 39.97 15.01
C PRO A 101 -5.07 39.04 14.31
N ALA A 102 -5.42 39.35 13.06
CA ALA A 102 -6.32 38.51 12.27
C ALA A 102 -5.71 37.13 11.95
N PHE A 103 -4.39 37.02 11.90
CA PHE A 103 -3.68 35.76 11.69
C PHE A 103 -3.58 34.97 13.00
N VAL A 104 -3.33 35.64 14.14
CA VAL A 104 -3.38 34.99 15.47
C VAL A 104 -4.77 34.43 15.74
N GLU A 105 -5.83 35.19 15.42
CA GLU A 105 -7.21 34.72 15.57
C GLU A 105 -7.50 33.50 14.68
N HIS A 106 -6.96 33.46 13.46
CA HIS A 106 -7.02 32.27 12.62
C HIS A 106 -6.37 31.04 13.27
N MET A 107 -5.21 31.22 13.91
CA MET A 107 -4.52 30.14 14.63
C MET A 107 -5.35 29.66 15.83
N ARG A 108 -5.96 30.57 16.59
CA ARG A 108 -6.84 30.25 17.73
C ARG A 108 -8.03 29.39 17.31
N GLN A 109 -8.69 29.76 16.22
CA GLN A 109 -9.83 29.00 15.68
C GLN A 109 -9.45 27.57 15.25
N ARG A 110 -8.17 27.33 14.94
CA ARG A 110 -7.60 26.01 14.64
C ARG A 110 -6.96 25.33 15.87
N GLY A 111 -7.14 25.90 17.06
CA GLY A 111 -6.53 25.41 18.30
C GLY A 111 -5.00 25.32 18.21
N PHE A 112 -4.35 26.22 17.46
CA PHE A 112 -2.90 26.23 17.22
C PHE A 112 -2.34 24.93 16.61
N HIS A 113 -3.16 24.22 15.84
CA HIS A 113 -2.74 23.06 15.04
C HIS A 113 -2.85 23.40 13.55
N PRO A 114 -1.72 23.59 12.85
CA PRO A 114 -1.78 23.94 11.45
C PRO A 114 -2.19 22.70 10.63
N PRO A 115 -3.01 22.87 9.57
CA PRO A 115 -3.51 21.75 8.76
C PRO A 115 -2.41 21.13 7.91
N TYR A 116 -2.64 19.93 7.40
CA TYR A 116 -1.85 19.44 6.27
C TYR A 116 -2.16 20.29 5.03
N VAL A 117 -1.11 20.78 4.36
CA VAL A 117 -1.25 21.54 3.12
C VAL A 117 -0.77 20.70 1.93
N ASP A 118 -1.72 20.39 1.06
CA ASP A 118 -1.53 19.66 -0.18
C ASP A 118 -0.39 20.26 -1.03
N LYS A 119 0.36 19.39 -1.73
CA LYS A 119 1.47 19.80 -2.60
C LYS A 119 1.02 20.78 -3.68
N LEU A 120 -0.18 20.61 -4.26
CA LEU A 120 -0.69 21.53 -5.27
C LEU A 120 -0.93 22.92 -4.67
N VAL A 121 -1.56 23.01 -3.49
CA VAL A 121 -1.78 24.29 -2.78
C VAL A 121 -0.45 24.98 -2.48
N ARG A 122 0.56 24.23 -2.02
CA ARG A 122 1.92 24.76 -1.78
C ARG A 122 2.58 25.28 -3.05
N ARG A 123 2.48 24.54 -4.17
CA ARG A 123 2.99 25.00 -5.47
C ARG A 123 2.24 26.25 -5.96
N THR A 124 0.94 26.35 -5.72
CA THR A 124 0.14 27.54 -6.04
C THR A 124 0.60 28.75 -5.22
N ALA A 125 0.78 28.60 -3.90
CA ALA A 125 1.31 29.66 -3.04
C ALA A 125 2.71 30.12 -3.47
N ALA A 126 3.59 29.19 -3.84
CA ALA A 126 4.92 29.52 -4.36
C ALA A 126 4.85 30.27 -5.70
N ALA A 127 3.92 29.91 -6.59
CA ALA A 127 3.72 30.61 -7.86
C ALA A 127 3.27 32.06 -7.66
N ASP A 128 2.33 32.28 -6.73
CA ASP A 128 1.84 33.61 -6.35
C ASP A 128 2.97 34.48 -5.78
N LEU A 129 3.80 33.93 -4.88
CA LEU A 129 4.96 34.63 -4.33
C LEU A 129 6.01 35.00 -5.38
N LEU A 130 6.19 34.17 -6.41
CA LEU A 130 7.14 34.39 -7.50
C LEU A 130 6.56 35.24 -8.65
N GLY A 131 5.28 35.62 -8.59
CA GLY A 131 4.59 36.29 -9.70
C GLY A 131 4.51 35.44 -10.98
N ARG A 132 4.50 34.10 -10.85
CA ARG A 132 4.48 33.16 -11.98
C ARG A 132 3.07 32.61 -12.22
N PRO A 133 2.77 32.11 -13.43
CA PRO A 133 1.51 31.41 -13.68
C PRO A 133 1.31 30.25 -12.71
N ARG A 134 0.11 30.14 -12.13
CA ARG A 134 -0.27 29.05 -11.22
C ARG A 134 -0.24 27.70 -11.94
N PRO A 135 0.29 26.63 -11.32
CA PRO A 135 0.29 25.31 -11.92
C PRO A 135 -1.14 24.79 -12.09
N PRO A 136 -1.45 24.12 -13.21
CA PRO A 136 -2.70 23.39 -13.35
C PRO A 136 -2.72 22.19 -12.40
N ALA A 137 -3.90 21.81 -11.95
CA ALA A 137 -4.10 20.58 -11.19
C ALA A 137 -3.95 19.36 -12.11
N GLU A 138 -3.10 18.41 -11.72
CA GLU A 138 -2.93 17.14 -12.44
C GLU A 138 -3.99 16.13 -11.98
N ALA A 139 -4.26 15.08 -12.76
CA ALA A 139 -5.23 14.04 -12.38
C ALA A 139 -4.94 13.43 -10.99
N ARG A 140 -3.66 13.27 -10.66
CA ARG A 140 -3.18 12.78 -9.35
C ARG A 140 -3.49 13.73 -8.17
N ASP A 141 -3.77 15.00 -8.44
CA ASP A 141 -4.03 16.02 -7.41
C ASP A 141 -5.54 16.13 -7.07
N ILE A 142 -6.40 15.46 -7.84
CA ILE A 142 -7.86 15.64 -7.80
C ILE A 142 -8.59 14.31 -7.57
N GLY A 143 -8.10 13.24 -8.19
CA GLY A 143 -8.68 11.91 -8.06
C GLY A 143 -8.34 11.23 -6.73
N PRO A 144 -9.11 10.20 -6.34
CA PRO A 144 -8.73 9.34 -5.23
C PRO A 144 -7.35 8.74 -5.49
N THR A 145 -6.50 8.77 -4.47
CA THR A 145 -5.21 8.10 -4.51
C THR A 145 -5.41 6.58 -4.47
N SER A 146 -4.37 5.81 -4.80
CA SER A 146 -4.39 4.35 -4.60
C SER A 146 -4.69 3.96 -3.15
N ALA A 147 -4.27 4.80 -2.18
CA ALA A 147 -4.57 4.60 -0.77
C ALA A 147 -6.06 4.85 -0.46
N ASP A 148 -6.67 5.87 -1.06
CA ASP A 148 -8.12 6.12 -0.90
C ASP A 148 -8.94 4.97 -1.49
N VAL A 149 -8.54 4.46 -2.67
CA VAL A 149 -9.14 3.28 -3.30
C VAL A 149 -9.00 2.04 -2.40
N ALA A 150 -7.80 1.80 -1.85
CA ALA A 150 -7.56 0.69 -0.94
C ALA A 150 -8.41 0.79 0.34
N ALA A 151 -8.48 1.96 0.96
CA ALA A 151 -9.30 2.20 2.14
C ALA A 151 -10.80 1.99 1.85
N ALA A 152 -11.27 2.42 0.68
CA ALA A 152 -12.64 2.16 0.24
C ALA A 152 -12.90 0.65 0.08
N LEU A 153 -12.00 -0.09 -0.56
CA LEU A 153 -12.11 -1.55 -0.73
C LEU A 153 -12.09 -2.33 0.59
N GLU A 154 -11.45 -1.82 1.64
CA GLU A 154 -11.43 -2.47 2.96
C GLU A 154 -12.68 -2.20 3.80
N THR A 155 -13.30 -1.03 3.62
CA THR A 155 -14.38 -0.54 4.49
C THR A 155 -15.76 -0.60 3.85
N GLN A 156 -15.83 -0.70 2.52
CA GLN A 156 -17.07 -0.72 1.74
C GLN A 156 -17.17 -2.04 0.96
N PRO A 157 -18.29 -2.78 1.06
CA PRO A 157 -18.46 -4.04 0.33
C PRO A 157 -18.49 -3.89 -1.19
N ASP A 158 -18.97 -2.74 -1.70
CA ASP A 158 -19.15 -2.47 -3.14
C ASP A 158 -18.82 -0.99 -3.45
N PRO A 159 -17.53 -0.61 -3.41
CA PRO A 159 -17.12 0.74 -3.73
C PRO A 159 -17.21 0.97 -5.24
N LYS A 160 -17.84 2.08 -5.64
CA LYS A 160 -17.90 2.47 -7.06
C LYS A 160 -16.54 2.98 -7.53
N LEU A 161 -15.89 2.22 -8.40
CA LEU A 161 -14.61 2.56 -9.00
C LEU A 161 -14.79 2.90 -10.49
N GLU A 162 -13.99 3.84 -10.98
CA GLU A 162 -13.85 4.08 -12.42
C GLU A 162 -13.01 2.98 -13.07
N ASP A 163 -13.22 2.73 -14.37
CA ASP A 163 -12.56 1.64 -15.10
C ASP A 163 -11.02 1.58 -14.90
N PRO A 164 -10.25 2.69 -14.98
CA PRO A 164 -8.81 2.62 -14.74
C PRO A 164 -8.44 2.13 -13.33
N ALA A 165 -9.23 2.52 -12.31
CA ALA A 165 -9.01 2.06 -10.94
C ALA A 165 -9.32 0.57 -10.80
N VAL A 166 -10.38 0.08 -11.46
CA VAL A 166 -10.71 -1.36 -11.51
C VAL A 166 -9.55 -2.17 -12.09
N LEU A 167 -8.95 -1.73 -13.20
CA LEU A 167 -7.83 -2.42 -13.84
C LEU A 167 -6.57 -2.45 -12.96
N VAL A 168 -6.29 -1.36 -12.24
CA VAL A 168 -5.17 -1.29 -11.28
C VAL A 168 -5.41 -2.27 -10.12
N VAL A 169 -6.62 -2.29 -9.56
CA VAL A 169 -7.01 -3.23 -8.49
C VAL A 169 -6.89 -4.68 -8.97
N LEU A 170 -7.36 -4.98 -10.18
CA LEU A 170 -7.22 -6.31 -10.78
C LEU A 170 -5.75 -6.73 -10.88
N ALA A 171 -4.88 -5.89 -11.44
CA ALA A 171 -3.45 -6.17 -11.56
C ALA A 171 -2.81 -6.42 -10.18
N GLN A 172 -3.16 -5.60 -9.18
CA GLN A 172 -2.68 -5.76 -7.81
C GLN A 172 -3.14 -7.11 -7.23
N ARG A 173 -4.42 -7.48 -7.35
CA ARG A 173 -4.95 -8.74 -6.83
C ARG A 173 -4.31 -9.96 -7.50
N LEU A 174 -4.09 -9.91 -8.81
CA LEU A 174 -3.37 -10.98 -9.53
C LEU A 174 -1.94 -11.13 -9.02
N GLY A 175 -1.23 -10.02 -8.81
CA GLY A 175 0.12 -10.01 -8.24
C GLY A 175 0.18 -10.57 -6.81
N GLU A 176 -0.76 -10.16 -5.95
CA GLU A 176 -0.88 -10.68 -4.57
C GLU A 176 -1.17 -12.20 -4.52
N GLN A 177 -1.84 -12.74 -5.53
CA GLN A 177 -2.08 -14.18 -5.67
C GLN A 177 -0.95 -14.93 -6.39
N GLY A 178 0.14 -14.23 -6.75
CA GLY A 178 1.30 -14.83 -7.40
C GLY A 178 1.07 -15.24 -8.85
N VAL A 179 0.10 -14.62 -9.54
CA VAL A 179 -0.11 -14.85 -10.97
C VAL A 179 1.07 -14.29 -11.75
N TRP A 180 1.66 -15.13 -12.61
CA TRP A 180 2.83 -14.77 -13.38
C TRP A 180 2.49 -13.68 -14.40
N PRO A 181 3.36 -12.66 -14.59
CA PRO A 181 3.12 -11.59 -15.57
C PRO A 181 2.87 -12.10 -16.99
N GLU A 182 3.45 -13.25 -17.35
CA GLU A 182 3.28 -13.87 -18.65
C GLU A 182 1.87 -14.42 -18.86
N ALA A 183 1.19 -14.85 -17.79
CA ALA A 183 -0.11 -15.50 -17.85
C ALA A 183 -1.25 -14.59 -18.29
N TYR A 184 -1.07 -13.27 -18.21
CA TYR A 184 -2.12 -12.32 -18.53
C TYR A 184 -1.62 -11.01 -19.14
N ARG A 185 -2.54 -10.27 -19.79
CA ARG A 185 -2.34 -8.89 -20.24
C ARG A 185 -3.57 -8.05 -19.89
N ILE A 186 -3.37 -6.83 -19.41
CA ILE A 186 -4.45 -5.87 -19.14
C ILE A 186 -4.18 -4.63 -20.01
N ALA A 187 -5.18 -4.20 -20.77
CA ALA A 187 -5.06 -3.13 -21.77
C ALA A 187 -3.91 -3.38 -22.78
N ALA A 188 -3.61 -4.65 -23.03
CA ALA A 188 -2.67 -5.12 -24.03
C ALA A 188 -3.09 -6.53 -24.50
N ARG A 189 -2.57 -6.94 -25.65
CA ARG A 189 -2.73 -8.29 -26.19
C ARG A 189 -1.38 -9.01 -26.18
N GLY A 190 -1.40 -10.31 -25.95
CA GLY A 190 -0.20 -11.14 -25.98
C GLY A 190 -0.55 -12.60 -26.18
N ASP A 191 0.20 -13.27 -27.06
CA ASP A 191 0.01 -14.68 -27.32
C ASP A 191 0.31 -15.53 -26.08
N CYS A 192 -0.40 -16.65 -25.98
CA CYS A 192 -0.31 -17.57 -24.86
C CYS A 192 -0.62 -16.92 -23.50
N ALA A 193 -1.53 -15.95 -23.49
CA ALA A 193 -1.94 -15.24 -22.28
C ALA A 193 -3.45 -14.93 -22.28
N TRP A 194 -4.03 -14.84 -21.08
CA TRP A 194 -5.37 -14.31 -20.90
C TRP A 194 -5.35 -12.78 -20.95
N CYS A 195 -6.05 -12.19 -21.90
CA CYS A 195 -6.06 -10.74 -22.10
C CYS A 195 -7.40 -10.14 -21.70
N LEU A 196 -7.35 -8.95 -21.09
CA LEU A 196 -8.51 -8.09 -20.86
C LEU A 196 -8.31 -6.75 -21.57
N ASN A 197 -9.21 -6.41 -22.49
CA ASN A 197 -9.09 -5.21 -23.33
C ASN A 197 -10.43 -4.50 -23.53
N ALA A 198 -10.41 -3.16 -23.60
CA ALA A 198 -11.54 -2.39 -24.10
C ALA A 198 -11.65 -2.53 -25.62
N THR A 199 -12.85 -2.74 -26.13
CA THR A 199 -13.16 -2.90 -27.56
C THR A 199 -14.43 -2.14 -27.92
N GLU A 200 -14.79 -2.09 -29.20
CA GLU A 200 -16.05 -1.51 -29.66
C GLU A 200 -17.29 -2.27 -29.14
N GLN A 201 -17.14 -3.55 -28.76
CA GLN A 201 -18.22 -4.40 -28.22
C GLN A 201 -18.26 -4.40 -26.68
N GLY A 202 -17.49 -3.51 -26.03
CA GLY A 202 -17.30 -3.50 -24.58
C GLY A 202 -15.96 -4.12 -24.16
N TRP A 203 -15.90 -4.64 -22.95
CA TRP A 203 -14.70 -5.24 -22.36
C TRP A 203 -14.58 -6.71 -22.75
N GLU A 204 -13.54 -7.04 -23.51
CA GLU A 204 -13.21 -8.40 -23.93
C GLU A 204 -12.30 -9.08 -22.91
N VAL A 205 -12.62 -10.32 -22.53
CA VAL A 205 -11.72 -11.25 -21.85
C VAL A 205 -11.59 -12.53 -22.65
N ALA A 206 -10.37 -12.86 -23.07
CA ALA A 206 -10.11 -14.03 -23.91
C ALA A 206 -8.69 -14.58 -23.70
N TRP A 207 -8.50 -15.87 -23.98
CA TRP A 207 -7.17 -16.40 -24.24
C TRP A 207 -6.74 -15.95 -25.64
N HIS A 208 -5.50 -15.49 -25.81
CA HIS A 208 -4.98 -15.12 -27.13
C HIS A 208 -3.99 -16.15 -27.66
N GLU A 209 -4.15 -16.52 -28.93
CA GLU A 209 -3.28 -17.42 -29.65
C GLU A 209 -3.09 -16.93 -31.09
N ASN A 210 -1.84 -16.83 -31.54
CA ASN A 210 -1.46 -16.33 -32.87
C ASN A 210 -2.04 -14.94 -33.21
N GLY A 211 -2.18 -14.07 -32.22
CA GLY A 211 -2.71 -12.71 -32.33
C GLY A 211 -4.23 -12.60 -32.11
N ASP A 212 -4.96 -13.72 -32.16
CA ASP A 212 -6.41 -13.75 -32.17
C ASP A 212 -7.00 -14.22 -30.82
N PRO A 213 -8.17 -13.68 -30.39
CA PRO A 213 -8.86 -14.17 -29.21
C PRO A 213 -9.55 -15.52 -29.50
N VAL A 214 -9.35 -16.47 -28.60
CA VAL A 214 -10.01 -17.79 -28.59
C VAL A 214 -11.21 -17.72 -27.65
N GLU A 215 -12.41 -17.93 -28.20
CA GLU A 215 -13.70 -17.90 -27.48
C GLU A 215 -13.89 -16.65 -26.58
N PRO A 216 -13.81 -15.44 -27.14
CA PRO A 216 -13.88 -14.20 -26.36
C PRO A 216 -15.21 -14.07 -25.62
N ARG A 217 -15.13 -13.51 -24.40
CA ARG A 217 -16.28 -13.07 -23.61
C ARG A 217 -16.29 -11.56 -23.53
N TYR A 218 -17.45 -10.95 -23.78
CA TYR A 218 -17.64 -9.51 -23.76
C TYR A 218 -18.52 -9.10 -22.57
N PHE A 219 -18.15 -8.00 -21.93
CA PHE A 219 -18.82 -7.44 -20.76
C PHE A 219 -19.06 -5.95 -20.97
N GLU A 220 -20.16 -5.43 -20.45
CA GLU A 220 -20.46 -3.99 -20.53
C GLU A 220 -19.58 -3.19 -19.56
N ARG A 221 -19.32 -3.73 -18.36
CA ARG A 221 -18.57 -3.06 -17.29
C ARG A 221 -17.16 -3.65 -17.16
N ALA A 222 -16.17 -2.80 -16.90
CA ALA A 222 -14.81 -3.23 -16.61
C ALA A 222 -14.74 -4.14 -15.37
N GLU A 223 -15.61 -3.89 -14.40
CA GLU A 223 -15.69 -4.66 -13.16
C GLU A 223 -16.07 -6.13 -13.40
N ASP A 224 -17.09 -6.38 -14.23
CA ASP A 224 -17.53 -7.75 -14.54
C ASP A 224 -16.44 -8.50 -15.32
N ALA A 225 -15.78 -7.82 -16.26
CA ALA A 225 -14.63 -8.37 -16.98
C ALA A 225 -13.46 -8.69 -16.03
N ALA A 226 -13.17 -7.79 -15.08
CA ALA A 226 -12.11 -7.98 -14.10
C ALA A 226 -12.39 -9.18 -13.17
N GLN A 227 -13.62 -9.28 -12.66
CA GLN A 227 -14.07 -10.43 -11.86
C GLN A 227 -13.97 -11.73 -12.64
N TYR A 228 -14.36 -11.71 -13.93
CA TYR A 228 -14.25 -12.88 -14.81
C TYR A 228 -12.80 -13.31 -15.07
N LEU A 229 -11.89 -12.36 -15.36
CA LEU A 229 -10.47 -12.67 -15.54
C LEU A 229 -9.85 -13.23 -14.26
N LEU A 230 -10.15 -12.61 -13.11
CA LEU A 230 -9.68 -13.05 -11.80
C LEU A 230 -10.13 -14.50 -11.53
N GLY A 231 -11.42 -14.80 -11.74
CA GLY A 231 -11.94 -16.16 -11.61
C GLY A 231 -11.29 -17.12 -12.59
N THR A 232 -11.11 -16.71 -13.85
CA THR A 232 -10.50 -17.53 -14.90
C THR A 232 -9.09 -17.95 -14.53
N LEU A 233 -8.27 -17.05 -13.99
CA LEU A 233 -6.89 -17.32 -13.62
C LEU A 233 -6.78 -18.11 -12.30
N LEU A 234 -7.60 -17.78 -11.30
CA LEU A 234 -7.46 -18.35 -9.95
C LEU A 234 -8.18 -19.68 -9.75
N LEU A 235 -9.23 -19.98 -10.52
CA LEU A 235 -9.94 -21.27 -10.43
C LEU A 235 -9.06 -22.45 -10.86
N HIS A 236 -8.10 -22.23 -11.76
CA HIS A 236 -7.21 -23.28 -12.24
C HIS A 236 -5.75 -22.90 -11.95
N PRO A 237 -5.10 -23.49 -10.93
CA PRO A 237 -3.75 -23.13 -10.54
C PRO A 237 -2.69 -23.20 -11.65
N ALA A 238 -2.90 -24.03 -12.68
CA ALA A 238 -2.01 -24.08 -13.84
C ALA A 238 -2.05 -22.80 -14.69
N ARG A 239 -3.16 -22.04 -14.68
CA ARG A 239 -3.28 -20.77 -15.41
C ARG A 239 -2.47 -19.66 -14.75
N ILE A 240 -2.31 -19.71 -13.43
CA ILE A 240 -1.47 -18.76 -12.67
C ILE A 240 -0.03 -18.76 -13.21
N THR A 241 0.46 -19.89 -13.71
CA THR A 241 1.82 -20.04 -14.27
C THR A 241 1.85 -20.08 -15.80
N ALA A 242 0.77 -19.65 -16.47
CA ALA A 242 0.61 -19.77 -17.92
C ALA A 242 0.79 -21.22 -18.46
N GLY A 243 0.55 -22.24 -17.63
CA GLY A 243 0.79 -23.64 -17.96
C GLY A 243 2.25 -24.08 -17.83
N HIS A 244 3.18 -23.18 -17.50
CA HIS A 244 4.57 -23.52 -17.26
C HIS A 244 4.73 -24.30 -15.94
N ARG A 245 5.70 -25.21 -15.92
CA ARG A 245 6.11 -25.87 -14.67
C ARG A 245 6.79 -24.83 -13.79
N THR A 246 6.38 -24.73 -12.53
CA THR A 246 7.17 -23.98 -11.54
C THR A 246 8.56 -24.58 -11.46
N PRO A 247 9.63 -23.78 -11.60
CA PRO A 247 10.99 -24.23 -11.35
C PRO A 247 11.09 -24.85 -9.96
N LEU A 248 11.97 -25.84 -9.81
CA LEU A 248 12.39 -26.24 -8.47
C LEU A 248 13.20 -25.08 -7.89
N GLU A 249 12.72 -24.51 -6.78
CA GLU A 249 13.44 -23.46 -6.06
C GLU A 249 14.81 -23.96 -5.61
N THR A 250 15.78 -23.06 -5.70
CA THR A 250 17.14 -23.24 -5.20
C THR A 250 17.14 -23.39 -3.68
N ALA A 251 18.21 -23.99 -3.13
CA ALA A 251 18.36 -24.13 -1.68
C ALA A 251 18.35 -22.78 -0.95
N ALA A 252 18.83 -21.70 -1.59
CA ALA A 252 18.80 -20.34 -1.04
C ALA A 252 17.36 -19.82 -0.93
N GLU A 253 16.58 -19.89 -2.01
CA GLU A 253 15.17 -19.49 -2.01
C GLU A 253 14.36 -20.28 -0.96
N LEU A 254 14.65 -21.59 -0.82
CA LEU A 254 14.00 -22.44 0.16
C LEU A 254 14.35 -22.09 1.61
N ALA A 255 15.56 -21.58 1.87
CA ALA A 255 15.98 -21.15 3.21
C ALA A 255 15.23 -19.89 3.68
N ASP A 256 14.75 -19.07 2.74
CA ASP A 256 13.99 -17.85 3.04
C ASP A 256 12.53 -18.13 3.40
N TRP A 257 12.04 -19.36 3.21
CA TRP A 257 10.67 -19.72 3.62
C TRP A 257 10.51 -19.67 5.15
N PRO A 258 9.41 -19.07 5.65
CA PRO A 258 9.24 -18.82 7.10
C PRO A 258 8.93 -20.08 7.91
N ILE A 259 8.61 -21.20 7.25
CA ILE A 259 8.35 -22.49 7.89
C ILE A 259 9.26 -23.51 7.22
N GLN A 260 10.01 -24.26 8.02
CA GLN A 260 10.91 -25.29 7.52
C GLN A 260 10.40 -26.68 7.94
N PRO A 261 10.62 -27.72 7.11
CA PRO A 261 10.41 -29.09 7.53
C PRO A 261 11.26 -29.41 8.75
N THR A 262 10.69 -30.10 9.74
CA THR A 262 11.45 -30.60 10.89
C THR A 262 12.41 -31.72 10.47
N GLU A 263 13.35 -32.07 11.36
CA GLU A 263 14.29 -33.17 11.12
C GLU A 263 13.58 -34.47 10.68
N GLY A 264 14.11 -35.10 9.63
CA GLY A 264 13.57 -36.32 9.04
C GLY A 264 12.39 -36.12 8.10
N GLU A 265 11.79 -34.92 8.00
CA GLU A 265 10.78 -34.64 6.98
C GLU A 265 11.39 -34.38 5.59
N PRO A 266 10.66 -34.68 4.50
CA PRO A 266 11.05 -34.31 3.16
C PRO A 266 11.41 -32.82 3.05
N PRO A 267 12.50 -32.46 2.34
CA PRO A 267 12.82 -31.06 2.10
C PRO A 267 11.75 -30.38 1.22
N LEU A 268 11.66 -29.05 1.31
CA LEU A 268 10.72 -28.24 0.51
C LEU A 268 10.94 -28.36 -1.01
N THR A 269 12.09 -28.88 -1.46
CA THR A 269 12.34 -29.21 -2.88
C THR A 269 11.39 -30.28 -3.41
N LEU A 270 10.81 -31.11 -2.53
CA LEU A 270 9.85 -32.15 -2.92
C LEU A 270 8.39 -31.64 -2.99
N LEU A 271 8.20 -30.33 -2.83
CA LEU A 271 6.92 -29.66 -3.01
C LEU A 271 7.03 -28.60 -4.11
N ARG A 272 6.13 -28.65 -5.10
CA ARG A 272 5.97 -27.61 -6.13
C ARG A 272 4.76 -26.72 -5.82
N ASN A 273 4.64 -25.59 -6.51
CA ASN A 273 3.55 -24.61 -6.32
C ASN A 273 3.37 -24.21 -4.85
N LYS A 274 4.49 -23.99 -4.14
CA LYS A 274 4.44 -23.66 -2.72
C LYS A 274 3.82 -22.27 -2.52
N ARG A 275 3.02 -22.11 -1.46
CA ARG A 275 2.45 -20.84 -1.03
C ARG A 275 2.09 -20.86 0.44
N ILE A 276 2.12 -19.70 1.09
CA ILE A 276 1.63 -19.56 2.46
C ILE A 276 0.11 -19.45 2.41
N VAL A 277 -0.59 -20.32 3.13
CA VAL A 277 -2.05 -20.28 3.26
C VAL A 277 -2.43 -20.33 4.73
N ARG A 278 -3.64 -19.87 5.04
CA ARG A 278 -4.23 -19.99 6.37
C ARG A 278 -5.30 -21.06 6.35
N LEU A 279 -5.01 -22.21 6.95
CA LEU A 279 -6.02 -23.25 7.16
C LEU A 279 -6.99 -22.81 8.26
N GLY A 280 -8.28 -23.05 8.06
CA GLY A 280 -9.32 -22.68 9.02
C GLY A 280 -9.41 -23.65 10.19
N ALA A 281 -10.05 -23.22 11.28
CA ALA A 281 -10.48 -24.16 12.32
C ALA A 281 -11.52 -25.13 11.74
N GLY A 282 -11.47 -26.39 12.16
CA GLY A 282 -12.30 -27.48 11.64
C GLY A 282 -11.69 -28.23 10.46
N THR A 283 -10.64 -27.69 9.80
CA THR A 283 -9.94 -28.41 8.73
C THR A 283 -9.37 -29.72 9.25
N VAL A 284 -9.62 -30.82 8.53
CA VAL A 284 -9.05 -32.13 8.82
C VAL A 284 -7.83 -32.36 7.92
N VAL A 285 -6.77 -32.91 8.51
CA VAL A 285 -5.53 -33.25 7.83
C VAL A 285 -5.09 -34.66 8.21
N VAL A 286 -4.48 -35.36 7.26
CA VAL A 286 -3.91 -36.70 7.46
C VAL A 286 -2.39 -36.61 7.56
N ARG A 287 -1.80 -37.42 8.42
CA ARG A 287 -0.35 -37.57 8.57
C ARG A 287 0.05 -39.02 8.36
N PHE A 288 1.15 -39.21 7.62
CA PHE A 288 1.87 -40.47 7.54
C PHE A 288 3.24 -40.32 8.22
N GLY A 289 3.34 -40.79 9.47
CA GLY A 289 4.57 -40.69 10.28
C GLY A 289 4.33 -40.39 11.76
N GLY A 290 5.40 -40.42 12.57
CA GLY A 290 5.34 -40.15 14.02
C GLY A 290 5.06 -38.69 14.36
N ASP A 291 4.82 -38.36 15.62
CA ASP A 291 4.38 -37.01 16.07
C ASP A 291 5.50 -35.94 16.10
N GLY A 292 6.75 -36.32 15.88
CA GLY A 292 7.90 -35.41 15.86
C GLY A 292 8.04 -34.56 14.59
N GLY A 293 7.28 -34.88 13.53
CA GLY A 293 7.35 -34.15 12.28
C GLY A 293 6.23 -33.13 12.09
N ASN A 294 6.32 -32.29 11.04
CA ASN A 294 5.36 -31.22 10.77
C ASN A 294 4.69 -31.27 9.38
N LEU A 295 4.93 -32.33 8.60
CA LEU A 295 4.28 -32.53 7.31
C LEU A 295 2.94 -33.26 7.47
N VAL A 296 1.88 -32.67 6.94
CA VAL A 296 0.54 -33.28 6.85
C VAL A 296 0.00 -33.11 5.44
N HIS A 297 -1.10 -33.78 5.12
CA HIS A 297 -1.74 -33.71 3.81
C HIS A 297 -3.24 -33.45 3.97
N HIS A 298 -3.90 -33.05 2.88
CA HIS A 298 -5.36 -33.00 2.83
C HIS A 298 -5.96 -34.37 3.20
N ASP A 299 -7.04 -34.41 3.96
CA ASP A 299 -7.64 -35.62 4.55
C ASP A 299 -7.93 -36.78 3.55
N GLU A 300 -8.34 -36.47 2.31
CA GLU A 300 -8.58 -37.48 1.25
C GLU A 300 -7.30 -38.00 0.55
N THR A 301 -6.11 -37.60 1.03
CA THR A 301 -4.83 -37.97 0.41
C THR A 301 -4.55 -39.46 0.56
N ARG A 302 -4.38 -40.15 -0.56
CA ARG A 302 -3.89 -41.54 -0.58
C ARG A 302 -2.37 -41.57 -0.46
N PHE A 303 -1.84 -42.53 0.29
CA PHE A 303 -0.40 -42.65 0.56
C PHE A 303 0.50 -42.57 -0.71
N PRO A 304 0.22 -43.24 -1.85
CA PRO A 304 1.08 -43.14 -3.04
C PRO A 304 1.24 -41.73 -3.60
N SER A 305 0.28 -40.83 -3.36
CA SER A 305 0.36 -39.44 -3.83
C SER A 305 1.27 -38.56 -2.97
N THR A 306 1.71 -39.04 -1.81
CA THR A 306 2.54 -38.29 -0.85
C THR A 306 4.03 -38.29 -1.22
N SER A 307 4.47 -39.25 -2.04
CA SER A 307 5.88 -39.50 -2.37
C SER A 307 6.78 -39.75 -1.15
N LEU A 308 6.19 -40.25 -0.05
CA LEU A 308 6.91 -40.59 1.18
C LEU A 308 7.50 -42.00 1.15
N PRO A 309 8.54 -42.28 1.96
CA PRO A 309 9.04 -43.65 2.16
C PRO A 309 7.95 -44.60 2.67
N LEU A 310 7.88 -45.80 2.09
CA LEU A 310 6.80 -46.79 2.30
C LEU A 310 6.54 -47.14 3.77
N GLU A 311 7.58 -47.13 4.62
CA GLU A 311 7.46 -47.42 6.04
C GLU A 311 6.54 -46.45 6.80
N ARG A 312 6.29 -45.25 6.25
CA ARG A 312 5.42 -44.23 6.86
C ARG A 312 3.94 -44.56 6.71
N GLU A 313 3.55 -45.37 5.74
CA GLU A 313 2.14 -45.75 5.48
C GLU A 313 1.48 -46.39 6.71
N ARG A 314 2.25 -47.14 7.50
CA ARG A 314 1.75 -47.80 8.72
C ARG A 314 1.36 -46.84 9.85
N ASN A 315 1.80 -45.58 9.77
CA ASN A 315 1.59 -44.56 10.80
C ASN A 315 0.64 -43.48 10.30
N GLU A 316 -0.51 -43.88 9.78
CA GLU A 316 -1.58 -42.98 9.37
C GLU A 316 -2.37 -42.47 10.58
N ARG A 317 -2.52 -41.15 10.70
CA ARG A 317 -3.34 -40.50 11.73
C ARG A 317 -4.01 -39.25 11.19
N ASN A 318 -5.26 -39.02 11.58
CA ASN A 318 -6.01 -37.83 11.24
C ASN A 318 -6.01 -36.82 12.40
N PHE A 319 -5.96 -35.54 12.07
CA PHE A 319 -6.01 -34.44 13.02
C PHE A 319 -7.01 -33.39 12.55
N ARG A 320 -7.70 -32.75 13.49
CA ARG A 320 -8.55 -31.57 13.24
C ARG A 320 -7.84 -30.34 13.78
N LEU A 321 -7.83 -29.27 12.98
CA LEU A 321 -7.37 -27.96 13.43
C LEU A 321 -8.41 -27.34 14.37
N CYS A 322 -8.00 -26.96 15.58
CA CYS A 322 -8.89 -26.30 16.55
C CYS A 322 -8.86 -24.77 16.43
N ARG A 323 -7.87 -24.23 15.71
CA ARG A 323 -7.73 -22.80 15.41
C ARG A 323 -7.09 -22.62 14.02
N PRO A 324 -7.20 -21.43 13.42
CA PRO A 324 -6.52 -21.17 12.16
C PRO A 324 -5.00 -21.24 12.28
N LEU A 325 -4.34 -21.88 11.30
CA LEU A 325 -2.89 -22.01 11.22
C LEU A 325 -2.37 -21.49 9.87
N SER A 326 -1.33 -20.66 9.92
CA SER A 326 -0.54 -20.31 8.72
C SER A 326 0.43 -21.45 8.42
N VAL A 327 0.37 -21.99 7.20
CA VAL A 327 1.12 -23.17 6.77
C VAL A 327 1.70 -22.95 5.38
N ILE A 328 2.72 -23.72 5.02
CA ILE A 328 3.11 -23.84 3.60
C ILE A 328 2.24 -24.92 2.97
N LEU A 329 1.41 -24.54 2.00
CA LEU A 329 0.78 -25.48 1.08
C LEU A 329 1.77 -25.75 -0.06
N GLY A 330 1.90 -27.02 -0.46
CA GLY A 330 2.61 -27.40 -1.68
C GLY A 330 2.06 -28.70 -2.27
N ILE A 331 2.36 -28.97 -3.53
CA ILE A 331 1.98 -30.20 -4.22
C ILE A 331 3.17 -31.15 -4.24
N ALA A 332 3.01 -32.37 -3.72
CA ALA A 332 4.06 -33.38 -3.73
C ALA A 332 4.53 -33.67 -5.17
N VAL A 333 5.85 -33.64 -5.40
CA VAL A 333 6.44 -34.05 -6.68
C VAL A 333 6.55 -35.58 -6.77
N PRO A 334 6.59 -36.17 -7.97
CA PRO A 334 6.91 -37.59 -8.11
C PRO A 334 8.31 -37.88 -7.57
N TRP A 335 8.45 -38.89 -6.71
CA TRP A 335 9.73 -39.26 -6.11
C TRP A 335 9.72 -40.73 -5.67
N ALA A 336 10.89 -41.38 -5.68
CA ALA A 336 11.07 -42.78 -5.24
C ALA A 336 10.08 -43.79 -5.86
N GLY A 337 9.71 -43.60 -7.13
CA GLY A 337 8.76 -44.48 -7.84
C GLY A 337 7.28 -44.22 -7.53
N LEU A 338 6.97 -43.22 -6.71
CA LEU A 338 5.61 -42.80 -6.40
C LEU A 338 5.17 -41.61 -7.29
N PRO A 339 3.88 -41.53 -7.66
CA PRO A 339 3.37 -40.52 -8.60
C PRO A 339 3.33 -39.09 -8.03
N GLY A 340 3.35 -38.91 -6.72
CA GLY A 340 3.15 -37.60 -6.11
C GLY A 340 1.72 -37.06 -6.32
N GLY A 341 1.57 -35.74 -6.19
CA GLY A 341 0.30 -35.04 -6.44
C GLY A 341 -0.54 -34.73 -5.20
N ALA A 342 -0.16 -35.21 -4.01
CA ALA A 342 -0.83 -34.85 -2.76
C ALA A 342 -0.77 -33.34 -2.51
N VAL A 343 -1.88 -32.79 -2.02
CA VAL A 343 -1.89 -31.45 -1.41
C VAL A 343 -1.33 -31.61 0.00
N SER A 344 -0.14 -31.05 0.20
CA SER A 344 0.64 -31.18 1.43
C SER A 344 0.73 -29.85 2.15
N TYR A 345 0.78 -29.91 3.48
CA TYR A 345 0.93 -28.77 4.36
C TYR A 345 2.14 -28.97 5.28
N VAL A 346 3.05 -28.01 5.32
CA VAL A 346 4.12 -27.95 6.31
C VAL A 346 3.67 -27.00 7.42
N LEU A 347 3.47 -27.53 8.62
CA LEU A 347 3.00 -26.79 9.77
C LEU A 347 4.16 -26.04 10.47
N PRO A 348 3.90 -24.95 11.21
CA PRO A 348 4.96 -24.17 11.89
C PRO A 348 5.77 -24.91 12.97
N LYS A 349 5.25 -26.04 13.48
CA LYS A 349 5.79 -26.81 14.60
C LYS A 349 5.50 -28.29 14.38
N ALA A 350 6.15 -29.17 15.15
CA ALA A 350 5.85 -30.59 15.13
C ALA A 350 4.42 -30.88 15.61
N ILE A 351 3.85 -32.01 15.20
CA ILE A 351 2.50 -32.44 15.60
C ILE A 351 2.35 -32.48 17.12
N LYS A 352 3.32 -33.06 17.83
CA LYS A 352 3.30 -33.15 19.30
C LYS A 352 3.15 -31.77 19.98
N GLU A 353 3.74 -30.73 19.40
CA GLU A 353 3.66 -29.36 19.95
C GLU A 353 2.31 -28.72 19.67
N HIS A 354 1.77 -28.91 18.46
CA HIS A 354 0.44 -28.44 18.10
C HIS A 354 -0.67 -29.15 18.87
N VAL A 355 -0.49 -30.42 19.22
CA VAL A 355 -1.41 -31.13 20.11
C VAL A 355 -1.29 -30.59 21.54
N ALA A 356 -0.07 -30.35 22.02
CA ALA A 356 0.16 -29.84 23.37
C ALA A 356 -0.38 -28.41 23.59
N ASP A 357 -0.29 -27.54 22.58
CA ASP A 357 -0.81 -26.17 22.64
C ASP A 357 -2.28 -26.05 22.20
N GLY A 358 -2.95 -27.18 21.91
CA GLY A 358 -4.36 -27.25 21.54
C GLY A 358 -4.68 -26.73 20.13
N SER A 359 -3.68 -26.59 19.26
CA SER A 359 -3.87 -26.21 17.86
C SER A 359 -4.41 -27.36 17.01
N LEU A 360 -4.05 -28.60 17.35
CA LEU A 360 -4.52 -29.82 16.71
C LEU A 360 -5.13 -30.78 17.73
N GLU A 361 -6.21 -31.44 17.31
CA GLU A 361 -6.83 -32.54 18.04
C GLU A 361 -6.74 -33.83 17.21
N PRO A 362 -6.21 -34.93 17.76
CA PRO A 362 -6.21 -36.21 17.06
C PRO A 362 -7.65 -36.73 16.90
N LEU A 363 -7.97 -37.20 15.69
CA LEU A 363 -9.23 -37.89 15.41
C LEU A 363 -9.05 -39.38 15.63
N VAL A 364 -9.88 -39.94 16.50
CA VAL A 364 -10.01 -41.40 16.63
C VAL A 364 -10.97 -41.85 15.54
N GLY A 365 -10.44 -42.63 14.59
CA GLY A 365 -11.23 -43.31 13.56
C GLY A 365 -11.96 -44.53 14.11
#